data_AF-Q5UEA4-F1
#
_entry.id   AF-Q5UEA4-F1
#
_cell.length_a   1.000
_cell.length_b   1.000
_cell.length_c   1.000
_cell.angle_alpha   90.00
_cell.angle_beta   90.00
_cell.angle_gamma   90.00
#
_symmetry.space_group_name_H-M   'P 1'
#
loop_
_entity.id
_entity.type
_entity.pdbx_description
1 polymer ?
#
loop_
_entity_poly.entity_id
_entity_poly.type
_entity_poly.pdbx_seq_one_letter_code
_entity_poly.pdbx_strand_id
1 'polypeptide(L)'
;FAEYGLKDLLPLKLDIPDEGCTRPNKSMFCFEAGEIRVNEQLVLTCMHTLLAREHNRIATELGKINPHWDDETLFQESRRINIAIIQHITYNEFLPILLGKEVMEKFGLLTPKEGYWDGYDENINPAIIDSFASAAFRFGHSLLPTAVERWSKAHKFIASKRLSDLIRRPYDLYRAGVYDEYLMGLMNQVAQAMDDSITQEVTNHLFKKEGARFGMDLVSFNMQRGREFGVPGYMEFRKFCGLPTSDSFE
;
A
#
# COMPACT_ATOMS: atom_id res chain seq x y z
N PHE A 1 2.21 -8.33 -24.59
CA PHE A 1 0.94 -8.50 -23.83
C PHE A 1 -0.27 -8.08 -24.66
N ALA A 2 -0.25 -6.90 -25.30
CA ALA A 2 -1.35 -6.42 -26.14
C ALA A 2 -1.77 -7.37 -27.29
N GLU A 3 -0.83 -8.01 -27.98
CA GLU A 3 -1.11 -8.99 -29.05
C GLU A 3 -1.90 -10.22 -28.58
N TYR A 4 -1.86 -10.52 -27.29
CA TYR A 4 -2.60 -11.61 -26.65
C TYR A 4 -3.86 -11.13 -25.91
N GLY A 5 -4.26 -9.86 -26.11
CA GLY A 5 -5.40 -9.25 -25.42
C GLY A 5 -5.17 -9.01 -23.93
N LEU A 6 -3.91 -9.08 -23.47
CA LEU A 6 -3.54 -8.88 -22.06
C LEU A 6 -3.07 -7.43 -21.83
N LYS A 7 -3.42 -6.87 -20.67
CA LYS A 7 -2.97 -5.54 -20.23
C LYS A 7 -1.56 -5.60 -19.66
N ASP A 8 -0.83 -4.49 -19.74
CA ASP A 8 0.56 -4.39 -19.31
C ASP A 8 0.72 -4.60 -17.80
N LEU A 9 1.78 -5.30 -17.41
CA LEU A 9 2.26 -5.31 -16.03
C LEU A 9 3.32 -4.22 -15.86
N LEU A 10 3.78 -4.02 -14.63
CA LEU A 10 4.94 -3.15 -14.39
C LEU A 10 6.18 -3.63 -15.14
N PRO A 11 7.14 -2.74 -15.43
CA PRO A 11 8.43 -3.11 -16.00
C PRO A 11 9.15 -4.18 -15.15
N LEU A 12 9.96 -5.00 -15.81
CA LEU A 12 10.79 -5.99 -15.13
C LEU A 12 12.05 -5.33 -14.59
N LYS A 13 12.41 -5.63 -13.35
CA LYS A 13 13.68 -5.21 -12.76
C LYS A 13 14.81 -6.05 -13.34
N LEU A 14 15.48 -5.52 -14.36
CA LEU A 14 16.60 -6.17 -15.04
C LEU A 14 17.94 -5.85 -14.38
N ASP A 15 18.04 -4.66 -13.77
CA ASP A 15 19.20 -4.25 -12.99
C ASP A 15 19.08 -4.79 -11.55
N ILE A 16 20.08 -5.53 -11.09
CA ILE A 16 20.09 -6.25 -9.81
C ILE A 16 18.80 -7.09 -9.63
N PRO A 17 18.57 -8.11 -10.48
CA PRO A 17 17.27 -8.78 -10.59
C PRO A 17 16.86 -9.57 -9.34
N ASP A 18 17.78 -9.85 -8.43
CA ASP A 18 17.53 -10.57 -7.17
C ASP A 18 17.18 -9.63 -5.99
N GLU A 19 17.15 -8.32 -6.22
CA GLU A 19 16.78 -7.35 -5.19
C GLU A 19 15.26 -7.11 -5.13
N GLY A 20 14.71 -7.06 -3.93
CA GLY A 20 13.29 -6.74 -3.69
C GLY A 20 12.36 -7.96 -3.73
N CYS A 21 12.71 -9.05 -4.41
CA CYS A 21 11.92 -10.29 -4.42
C CYS A 21 12.79 -11.56 -4.47
N THR A 22 12.21 -12.75 -4.26
CA THR A 22 12.93 -14.03 -4.27
C THR A 22 12.62 -14.78 -5.56
N ARG A 23 13.56 -14.84 -6.51
CA ARG A 23 13.33 -15.43 -7.83
C ARG A 23 13.26 -16.95 -7.82
N PRO A 24 12.22 -17.57 -8.42
CA PRO A 24 12.12 -19.02 -8.53
C PRO A 24 13.10 -19.58 -9.56
N ASN A 25 13.49 -18.78 -10.55
CA ASN A 25 14.44 -19.15 -11.60
C ASN A 25 15.01 -17.89 -12.28
N LYS A 26 15.97 -18.09 -13.21
CA LYS A 26 16.65 -17.00 -13.92
C LYS A 26 15.81 -16.28 -14.97
N SER A 27 14.63 -16.79 -15.34
CA SER A 27 13.77 -16.19 -16.38
C SER A 27 12.60 -15.38 -15.82
N MET A 28 12.34 -15.43 -14.51
CA MET A 28 11.34 -14.60 -13.84
C MET A 28 12.01 -13.47 -13.08
N PHE A 29 11.48 -12.26 -13.18
CA PHE A 29 12.06 -11.05 -12.60
C PHE A 29 11.12 -10.39 -11.60
N CYS A 30 11.68 -9.64 -10.65
CA CYS A 30 10.90 -8.70 -9.85
C CYS A 30 10.31 -7.60 -10.75
N PHE A 31 9.30 -6.87 -10.25
CA PHE A 31 8.79 -5.67 -10.90
C PHE A 31 9.53 -4.43 -10.44
N GLU A 32 9.54 -3.40 -11.29
CA GLU A 32 10.11 -2.08 -11.01
C GLU A 32 9.00 -1.03 -10.98
N ALA A 33 9.13 -0.07 -10.05
CA ALA A 33 8.23 1.06 -9.90
C ALA A 33 8.97 2.20 -9.18
N GLY A 34 8.30 3.34 -9.00
CA GLY A 34 8.84 4.48 -8.24
C GLY A 34 9.05 4.22 -6.73
N GLU A 35 8.77 3.01 -6.24
CA GLU A 35 8.93 2.63 -4.84
C GLU A 35 9.59 1.24 -4.75
N ILE A 36 10.64 1.12 -3.92
CA ILE A 36 11.56 -0.04 -3.91
C ILE A 36 10.94 -1.31 -3.32
N ARG A 37 9.88 -1.19 -2.54
CA ARG A 37 9.13 -2.28 -1.90
C ARG A 37 7.93 -2.72 -2.75
N VAL A 38 7.82 -2.33 -4.02
CA VAL A 38 6.71 -2.74 -4.91
C VAL A 38 6.46 -4.25 -4.94
N ASN A 39 7.48 -5.08 -4.68
CA ASN A 39 7.40 -6.54 -4.64
C ASN A 39 7.28 -7.12 -3.23
N GLU A 40 7.21 -6.30 -2.17
CA GLU A 40 7.20 -6.76 -0.77
C GLU A 40 6.07 -7.74 -0.52
N GLN A 41 4.90 -7.46 -1.09
CA GLN A 41 3.77 -8.37 -1.14
C GLN A 41 3.03 -8.22 -2.47
N LEU A 42 2.42 -9.31 -2.95
CA LEU A 42 1.85 -9.36 -4.30
C LEU A 42 0.72 -8.36 -4.58
N VAL A 43 -0.20 -8.14 -3.62
CA VAL A 43 -1.31 -7.21 -3.79
C VAL A 43 -0.88 -5.74 -3.76
N LEU A 44 0.29 -5.41 -3.19
CA LEU A 44 0.93 -4.09 -3.34
C LEU A 44 1.36 -3.89 -4.79
N THR A 45 2.01 -4.91 -5.39
CA THR A 45 2.33 -4.89 -6.82
C THR A 45 1.07 -4.70 -7.67
N CYS A 46 -0.06 -5.30 -7.28
CA CYS A 46 -1.33 -5.08 -7.95
C CYS A 46 -1.74 -3.61 -7.93
N MET A 47 -1.69 -2.95 -6.76
CA MET A 47 -2.04 -1.53 -6.63
C MET A 47 -1.10 -0.61 -7.41
N HIS A 48 0.21 -0.89 -7.41
CA HIS A 48 1.16 -0.14 -8.24
C HIS A 48 0.87 -0.29 -9.74
N THR A 49 0.56 -1.52 -10.18
CA THR A 49 0.17 -1.78 -11.58
C THR A 49 -1.12 -1.04 -11.95
N LEU A 50 -2.11 -0.99 -11.04
CA LEU A 50 -3.36 -0.26 -11.25
C LEU A 50 -3.09 1.23 -11.51
N LEU A 51 -2.30 1.87 -10.66
CA LEU A 51 -1.99 3.30 -10.77
C LEU A 51 -1.10 3.62 -11.98
N ALA A 52 -0.19 2.72 -12.36
CA ALA A 52 0.59 2.87 -13.59
C ALA A 52 -0.30 2.78 -14.85
N ARG A 53 -1.25 1.84 -14.87
CA ARG A 53 -2.24 1.73 -15.96
C ARG A 53 -3.15 2.96 -16.02
N GLU A 54 -3.54 3.51 -14.88
CA GLU A 54 -4.38 4.72 -14.83
C GLU A 54 -3.62 5.93 -15.38
N HIS A 55 -2.35 6.09 -15.03
CA HIS A 55 -1.50 7.13 -15.62
C HIS A 55 -1.49 7.04 -17.16
N ASN A 56 -1.21 5.86 -17.73
CA ASN A 56 -1.18 5.66 -19.18
C ASN A 56 -2.54 5.88 -19.83
N ARG A 57 -3.63 5.50 -19.15
CA ARG A 57 -5.01 5.77 -19.62
C ARG A 57 -5.26 7.27 -19.69
N ILE A 58 -4.92 8.02 -18.65
CA ILE A 58 -5.09 9.49 -18.61
C ILE A 58 -4.25 10.14 -19.72
N ALA A 59 -2.97 9.76 -19.87
CA ALA A 59 -2.08 10.30 -20.90
C ALA A 59 -2.64 10.05 -22.31
N THR A 60 -3.15 8.84 -22.57
CA THR A 60 -3.76 8.49 -23.85
C THR A 60 -4.98 9.36 -24.16
N GLU A 61 -5.87 9.57 -23.18
CA GLU A 61 -7.07 10.40 -23.39
C GLU A 61 -6.73 11.88 -23.51
N LEU A 62 -5.77 12.39 -22.72
CA LEU A 62 -5.29 13.78 -22.84
C LEU A 62 -4.62 14.03 -24.19
N GLY A 63 -3.87 13.07 -24.74
CA GLY A 63 -3.25 13.20 -26.06
C GLY A 63 -4.26 13.26 -27.21
N LYS A 64 -5.43 12.61 -27.06
CA LYS A 64 -6.53 12.71 -28.03
C LYS A 64 -7.20 14.08 -27.97
N ILE A 65 -7.40 14.62 -26.77
CA ILE A 65 -8.06 15.92 -26.54
C ILE A 65 -7.13 17.08 -26.89
N ASN A 66 -5.84 16.94 -26.60
CA ASN A 66 -4.81 17.94 -26.82
C ASN A 66 -3.71 17.40 -27.77
N PRO A 67 -3.95 17.24 -29.08
CA PRO A 67 -2.95 16.71 -30.01
C PRO A 67 -1.69 17.58 -30.17
N HIS A 68 -1.71 18.80 -29.61
CA HIS A 68 -0.62 19.76 -29.64
C HIS A 68 0.31 19.65 -28.42
N TRP A 69 -0.03 18.85 -27.42
CA TRP A 69 0.85 18.59 -26.28
C TRP A 69 1.95 17.61 -26.65
N ASP A 70 3.16 17.87 -26.14
CA ASP A 70 4.27 16.93 -26.22
C ASP A 70 4.19 15.87 -25.12
N ASP A 71 5.11 14.90 -25.18
CA ASP A 71 5.16 13.77 -24.25
C ASP A 71 5.39 14.20 -22.80
N GLU A 72 6.25 15.20 -22.57
CA GLU A 72 6.52 15.73 -21.22
C GLU A 72 5.27 16.39 -20.62
N THR A 73 4.56 17.21 -21.39
CA THR A 73 3.30 17.81 -20.93
C THR A 73 2.26 16.75 -20.60
N LEU A 74 2.11 15.74 -21.47
CA LEU A 74 1.20 14.62 -21.23
C LEU A 74 1.56 13.85 -19.96
N PHE A 75 2.85 13.57 -19.74
CA PHE A 75 3.33 12.89 -18.54
C PHE A 75 3.02 13.71 -17.28
N GLN A 76 3.38 14.99 -17.22
CA GLN A 76 3.19 15.81 -16.01
C GLN A 76 1.72 16.01 -15.68
N GLU A 77 0.87 16.28 -16.68
CA GLU A 77 -0.57 16.45 -16.44
C GLU A 77 -1.24 15.12 -16.01
N SER A 78 -0.85 14.01 -16.63
CA SER A 78 -1.34 12.68 -16.21
C SER A 78 -0.88 12.32 -14.80
N ARG A 79 0.37 12.66 -14.45
CA ARG A 79 0.92 12.49 -13.10
C ARG A 79 0.15 13.35 -12.09
N ARG A 80 -0.13 14.61 -12.41
CA ARG A 80 -0.88 15.54 -11.55
C ARG A 80 -2.28 15.02 -11.23
N ILE A 81 -3.00 14.53 -12.24
CA ILE A 81 -4.33 13.93 -12.04
C ILE A 81 -4.23 12.66 -11.19
N ASN A 82 -3.26 11.79 -11.44
CA ASN A 82 -3.11 10.56 -10.66
C ASN A 82 -2.79 10.84 -9.18
N ILE A 83 -1.97 11.87 -8.90
CA ILE A 83 -1.73 12.37 -7.52
C ILE A 83 -3.04 12.86 -6.89
N ALA A 84 -3.84 13.63 -7.63
CA ALA A 84 -5.12 14.14 -7.14
C ALA A 84 -6.11 12.99 -6.82
N ILE A 85 -6.12 11.92 -7.62
CA ILE A 85 -6.92 10.71 -7.34
C ILE A 85 -6.52 10.09 -6.00
N ILE A 86 -5.21 9.89 -5.78
CA ILE A 86 -4.71 9.31 -4.52
C ILE A 86 -5.05 10.20 -3.33
N GLN A 87 -4.86 11.52 -3.45
CA GLN A 87 -5.20 12.49 -2.39
C GLN A 87 -6.70 12.47 -2.10
N HIS A 88 -7.55 12.45 -3.14
CA HIS A 88 -9.00 12.41 -2.98
C HIS A 88 -9.45 11.16 -2.24
N ILE A 89 -9.05 9.96 -2.69
CA ILE A 89 -9.36 8.68 -2.04
C ILE A 89 -8.86 8.69 -0.59
N THR A 90 -7.64 9.20 -0.36
CA THR A 90 -7.04 9.23 0.99
C THR A 90 -7.90 10.07 1.95
N TYR A 91 -8.21 11.31 1.59
CA TYR A 91 -8.90 12.24 2.50
C TYR A 91 -10.42 12.05 2.56
N ASN A 92 -11.06 11.60 1.48
CA ASN A 92 -12.52 11.46 1.40
C ASN A 92 -13.02 10.05 1.72
N GLU A 93 -12.22 9.02 1.52
CA GLU A 93 -12.68 7.63 1.66
C GLU A 93 -11.92 6.91 2.77
N PHE A 94 -10.59 6.96 2.77
CA PHE A 94 -9.77 6.19 3.71
C PHE A 94 -9.72 6.81 5.11
N LEU A 95 -9.30 8.06 5.25
CA LEU A 95 -9.14 8.72 6.54
C LEU A 95 -10.45 8.82 7.35
N PRO A 96 -11.62 9.10 6.75
CA PRO A 96 -12.89 9.12 7.50
C PRO A 96 -13.25 7.78 8.14
N ILE A 97 -12.96 6.66 7.45
CA ILE A 97 -13.20 5.32 7.98
C ILE A 97 -12.21 5.00 9.10
N LEU A 98 -10.95 5.43 8.95
CA LEU A 98 -9.89 5.15 9.91
C LEU A 98 -10.00 5.98 11.20
N LEU A 99 -10.19 7.30 11.06
CA LEU A 99 -10.12 8.25 12.16
C LEU A 99 -11.49 8.54 12.77
N GLY A 100 -12.56 8.31 12.02
CA GLY A 100 -13.91 8.70 12.40
C GLY A 100 -14.18 10.20 12.24
N LYS A 101 -15.47 10.54 12.22
CA LYS A 101 -15.93 11.91 11.93
C LYS A 101 -15.40 12.95 12.93
N GLU A 102 -15.38 12.63 14.22
CA GLU A 102 -14.98 13.57 15.27
C GLU A 102 -13.51 14.00 15.15
N VAL A 103 -12.61 13.06 14.80
CA VAL A 103 -11.19 13.36 14.61
C VAL A 103 -10.96 14.13 13.31
N MET A 104 -11.70 13.79 12.24
CA MET A 104 -11.64 14.53 10.98
C MET A 104 -12.06 16.00 11.16
N GLU A 105 -13.13 16.26 11.91
CA GLU A 105 -13.58 17.62 12.27
C GLU A 105 -12.57 18.31 13.21
N LYS A 106 -12.18 17.58 14.28
CA LYS A 106 -10.94 17.71 15.08
C LYS A 106 -9.88 18.61 14.44
N PHE A 107 -9.31 18.02 13.40
CA PHE A 107 -8.09 18.48 12.77
C PHE A 107 -8.34 19.17 11.41
N GLY A 108 -9.60 19.52 11.10
CA GLY A 108 -9.95 20.23 9.86
C GLY A 108 -9.62 19.44 8.59
N LEU A 109 -9.72 18.10 8.63
CA LEU A 109 -9.33 17.21 7.54
C LEU A 109 -10.45 16.96 6.52
N LEU A 110 -11.65 17.49 6.77
CA LEU A 110 -12.78 17.38 5.85
C LEU A 110 -12.59 18.28 4.64
N THR A 111 -12.68 17.71 3.44
CA THR A 111 -12.60 18.51 2.21
C THR A 111 -13.97 19.11 1.85
N PRO A 112 -14.02 20.31 1.23
CA PRO A 112 -15.25 20.89 0.72
C PRO A 112 -15.95 19.96 -0.28
N LYS A 113 -17.29 19.96 -0.29
CA LYS A 113 -18.09 19.19 -1.26
C LYS A 113 -18.08 19.81 -2.67
N GLU A 114 -17.85 21.11 -2.74
CA GLU A 114 -17.85 21.89 -3.98
C GLU A 114 -16.66 22.86 -3.96
N GLY A 115 -16.18 23.22 -5.16
CA GLY A 115 -15.04 24.12 -5.32
C GLY A 115 -13.69 23.45 -5.01
N TYR A 116 -12.72 24.27 -4.64
CA TYR A 116 -11.36 23.84 -4.33
C TYR A 116 -11.04 24.18 -2.87
N TRP A 117 -10.22 23.34 -2.24
CA TRP A 117 -9.61 23.69 -0.97
C TRP A 117 -8.47 24.68 -1.21
N ASP A 118 -8.48 25.81 -0.51
CA ASP A 118 -7.57 26.94 -0.67
C ASP A 118 -6.71 27.23 0.58
N GLY A 119 -6.68 26.30 1.54
CA GLY A 119 -5.99 26.46 2.82
C GLY A 119 -4.49 26.22 2.81
N TYR A 120 -3.80 26.38 1.67
CA TYR A 120 -2.35 26.22 1.62
C TYR A 120 -1.66 27.25 2.53
N ASP A 121 -0.78 26.78 3.41
CA ASP A 121 0.02 27.60 4.31
C ASP A 121 1.50 27.23 4.16
N GLU A 122 2.31 28.18 3.72
CA GLU A 122 3.75 28.02 3.49
C GLU A 122 4.55 27.80 4.78
N ASN A 123 3.97 28.11 5.94
CA ASN A 123 4.61 27.93 7.25
C ASN A 123 4.42 26.52 7.82
N ILE A 124 3.57 25.70 7.22
CA ILE A 124 3.36 24.32 7.64
C ILE A 124 4.56 23.47 7.19
N ASN A 125 5.13 22.72 8.13
CA ASN A 125 6.13 21.71 7.82
C ASN A 125 5.45 20.44 7.27
N PRO A 126 5.65 20.07 5.99
CA PRO A 126 5.02 18.89 5.41
C PRO A 126 5.80 17.59 5.68
N ALA A 127 6.90 17.65 6.43
CA ALA A 127 7.73 16.47 6.69
C ALA A 127 6.96 15.41 7.49
N ILE A 128 7.16 14.15 7.11
CA ILE A 128 6.64 13.03 7.88
C ILE A 128 7.43 12.91 9.18
N ILE A 129 6.72 12.96 10.31
CA ILE A 129 7.33 12.79 11.63
C ILE A 129 7.78 11.33 11.85
N ASP A 130 8.91 11.15 12.53
CA ASP A 130 9.52 9.83 12.74
C ASP A 130 8.58 8.84 13.42
N SER A 131 7.81 9.31 14.40
CA SER A 131 6.83 8.47 15.11
C SER A 131 5.70 7.95 14.20
N PHE A 132 5.34 8.71 13.17
CA PHE A 132 4.35 8.27 12.19
C PHE A 132 4.91 7.14 11.31
N ALA A 133 6.10 7.34 10.75
CA ALA A 133 6.73 6.37 9.84
C ALA A 133 7.26 5.10 10.55
N SER A 134 7.80 5.25 11.76
CA SER A 134 8.42 4.16 12.50
C SER A 134 7.45 3.38 13.41
N ALA A 135 6.32 3.99 13.78
CA ALA A 135 5.34 3.36 14.69
C ALA A 135 3.87 3.53 14.26
N ALA A 136 3.31 4.74 14.25
CA ALA A 136 1.85 4.93 14.20
C ALA A 136 1.19 4.38 12.92
N PHE A 137 1.77 4.64 11.74
CA PHE A 137 1.21 4.18 10.46
C PHE A 137 1.44 2.68 10.19
N ARG A 138 1.97 1.95 11.18
CA ARG A 138 2.11 0.49 11.17
C ARG A 138 0.90 -0.24 11.76
N PHE A 139 -0.14 0.49 12.18
CA PHE A 139 -1.42 -0.12 12.62
C PHE A 139 -1.98 -1.08 11.55
N GLY A 140 -1.73 -0.80 10.26
CA GLY A 140 -2.16 -1.66 9.15
C GLY A 140 -1.63 -3.09 9.21
N HIS A 141 -0.60 -3.39 10.01
CA HIS A 141 -0.13 -4.76 10.21
C HIS A 141 -1.14 -5.66 10.94
N SER A 142 -2.03 -5.12 11.77
CA SER A 142 -3.13 -5.91 12.38
C SER A 142 -4.23 -6.25 11.38
N LEU A 143 -4.37 -5.47 10.31
CA LEU A 143 -5.38 -5.67 9.26
C LEU A 143 -5.03 -6.81 8.30
N LEU A 144 -3.79 -7.32 8.37
CA LEU A 144 -3.26 -8.32 7.43
C LEU A 144 -3.96 -9.68 7.60
N PRO A 145 -4.52 -10.25 6.53
CA PRO A 145 -5.14 -11.56 6.60
C PRO A 145 -4.09 -12.68 6.61
N THR A 146 -4.46 -13.84 7.15
CA THR A 146 -3.63 -15.05 7.11
C THR A 146 -3.50 -15.62 5.69
N ALA A 147 -4.46 -15.36 4.82
CA ALA A 147 -4.40 -15.74 3.41
C ALA A 147 -5.04 -14.64 2.55
N VAL A 148 -4.52 -14.45 1.35
CA VAL A 148 -5.09 -13.55 0.35
C VAL A 148 -5.94 -14.36 -0.61
N GLU A 149 -7.17 -13.91 -0.81
CA GLU A 149 -8.15 -14.59 -1.64
C GLU A 149 -8.10 -14.12 -3.11
N ARG A 150 -8.50 -15.02 -4.00
CA ARG A 150 -8.70 -14.78 -5.42
C ARG A 150 -10.16 -15.00 -5.75
N TRP A 151 -10.75 -14.05 -6.45
CA TRP A 151 -12.18 -14.02 -6.76
C TRP A 151 -12.41 -13.83 -8.25
N SER A 152 -13.45 -14.44 -8.78
CA SER A 152 -13.83 -14.26 -10.17
C SER A 152 -14.53 -12.91 -10.40
N LYS A 153 -14.63 -12.50 -11.67
CA LYS A 153 -15.42 -11.33 -12.10
C LYS A 153 -16.89 -11.42 -11.70
N ALA A 154 -17.40 -12.63 -11.44
CA ALA A 154 -18.75 -12.88 -10.96
C ALA A 154 -18.85 -12.89 -9.41
N HIS A 155 -17.85 -12.35 -8.70
CA HIS A 155 -17.78 -12.34 -7.25
C HIS A 155 -17.94 -13.74 -6.62
N LYS A 156 -17.31 -14.74 -7.24
CA LYS A 156 -17.20 -16.10 -6.67
C LYS A 156 -15.78 -16.38 -6.24
N PHE A 157 -15.61 -16.91 -5.03
CA PHE A 157 -14.34 -17.41 -4.52
C PHE A 157 -13.74 -18.43 -5.49
N ILE A 158 -12.46 -18.29 -5.81
CA ILE A 158 -11.69 -19.20 -6.67
C ILE A 158 -10.73 -20.03 -5.81
N ALA A 159 -9.86 -19.34 -5.07
CA ALA A 159 -8.83 -19.95 -4.24
C ALA A 159 -8.27 -18.92 -3.26
N SER A 160 -7.46 -19.36 -2.31
CA SER A 160 -6.65 -18.49 -1.47
C SER A 160 -5.21 -18.98 -1.39
N LYS A 161 -4.30 -18.09 -1.02
CA LYS A 161 -2.89 -18.41 -0.80
C LYS A 161 -2.42 -17.73 0.47
N ARG A 162 -1.63 -18.43 1.28
CA ARG A 162 -1.09 -17.87 2.53
C ARG A 162 -0.32 -16.59 2.26
N LEU A 163 -0.42 -15.61 3.15
CA LEU A 163 0.27 -14.33 2.97
C LEU A 163 1.79 -14.52 2.88
N SER A 164 2.39 -15.41 3.68
CA SER A 164 3.83 -15.70 3.61
C SER A 164 4.28 -16.31 2.27
N ASP A 165 3.36 -16.85 1.48
CA ASP A 165 3.64 -17.38 0.14
C ASP A 165 3.52 -16.33 -0.98
N LEU A 166 3.09 -15.10 -0.62
CA LEU A 166 2.94 -13.95 -1.52
C LEU A 166 3.92 -12.82 -1.22
N ILE A 167 4.55 -12.85 -0.04
CA ILE A 167 5.59 -11.90 0.34
C ILE A 167 6.85 -12.14 -0.49
N ARG A 168 7.35 -11.08 -1.16
CA ARG A 168 8.52 -11.11 -2.04
C ARG A 168 8.41 -12.11 -3.20
N ARG A 169 7.17 -12.46 -3.59
CA ARG A 169 6.87 -13.47 -4.63
C ARG A 169 5.72 -13.00 -5.54
N PRO A 170 5.95 -12.02 -6.44
CA PRO A 170 4.90 -11.44 -7.27
C PRO A 170 4.52 -12.33 -8.49
N TYR A 171 5.04 -13.56 -8.57
CA TYR A 171 5.03 -14.38 -9.78
C TYR A 171 3.68 -14.94 -10.19
N ASP A 172 2.70 -14.96 -9.28
CA ASP A 172 1.34 -15.34 -9.66
C ASP A 172 0.79 -14.36 -10.73
N LEU A 173 1.29 -13.12 -10.80
CA LEU A 173 0.91 -12.10 -11.79
C LEU A 173 1.39 -12.41 -13.21
N TYR A 174 2.36 -13.31 -13.39
CA TYR A 174 2.81 -13.75 -14.71
C TYR A 174 1.77 -14.64 -15.40
N ARG A 175 0.79 -15.16 -14.65
CA ARG A 175 -0.30 -15.96 -15.19
C ARG A 175 -1.44 -15.05 -15.66
N ALA A 176 -1.85 -15.23 -16.91
CA ALA A 176 -2.94 -14.47 -17.50
C ALA A 176 -4.22 -14.56 -16.63
N GLY A 177 -4.89 -13.42 -16.44
CA GLY A 177 -6.13 -13.31 -15.67
C GLY A 177 -5.97 -13.24 -14.14
N VAL A 178 -4.87 -13.75 -13.58
CA VAL A 178 -4.69 -13.83 -12.12
C VAL A 178 -4.57 -12.46 -11.44
N TYR A 179 -4.07 -11.44 -12.15
CA TYR A 179 -4.11 -10.05 -11.68
C TYR A 179 -5.54 -9.61 -11.33
N ASP A 180 -6.50 -9.83 -12.25
CA ASP A 180 -7.89 -9.44 -12.04
C ASP A 180 -8.46 -10.21 -10.83
N GLU A 181 -8.10 -11.48 -10.65
CA GLU A 181 -8.58 -12.30 -9.54
C GLU A 181 -8.16 -11.77 -8.16
N TYR A 182 -6.93 -11.27 -8.04
CA TYR A 182 -6.44 -10.64 -6.81
C TYR A 182 -7.07 -9.28 -6.57
N LEU A 183 -7.30 -8.48 -7.62
CA LEU A 183 -7.99 -7.20 -7.49
C LEU A 183 -9.44 -7.42 -7.02
N MET A 184 -10.13 -8.43 -7.58
CA MET A 184 -11.44 -8.84 -7.08
C MET A 184 -11.36 -9.33 -5.63
N GLY A 185 -10.27 -10.01 -5.24
CA GLY A 185 -10.00 -10.38 -3.85
C GLY A 185 -9.95 -9.17 -2.91
N LEU A 186 -9.22 -8.12 -3.27
CA LEU A 186 -9.14 -6.87 -2.50
C LEU A 186 -10.50 -6.20 -2.29
N MET A 187 -11.47 -6.43 -3.20
CA MET A 187 -12.82 -5.87 -3.08
C MET A 187 -13.79 -6.75 -2.28
N ASN A 188 -13.60 -8.07 -2.26
CA ASN A 188 -14.54 -9.02 -1.63
C ASN A 188 -14.08 -9.52 -0.26
N GLN A 189 -12.77 -9.58 -0.03
CA GLN A 189 -12.21 -10.08 1.21
C GLN A 189 -12.24 -9.01 2.30
N VAL A 190 -12.79 -9.37 3.45
CA VAL A 190 -12.81 -8.49 4.63
C VAL A 190 -11.43 -8.44 5.28
N ALA A 191 -10.95 -7.24 5.60
CA ALA A 191 -9.72 -7.04 6.35
C ALA A 191 -9.84 -7.60 7.78
N GLN A 192 -8.71 -7.96 8.40
CA GLN A 192 -8.73 -8.28 9.84
C GLN A 192 -9.04 -7.03 10.66
N ALA A 193 -9.45 -7.23 11.91
CA ALA A 193 -9.78 -6.13 12.80
C ALA A 193 -8.54 -5.30 13.16
N MET A 194 -8.76 -4.02 13.49
CA MET A 194 -7.73 -3.19 14.08
C MET A 194 -7.66 -3.47 15.58
N ASP A 195 -6.86 -4.46 15.97
CA ASP A 195 -6.71 -4.90 17.36
C ASP A 195 -5.26 -5.27 17.70
N ASP A 196 -5.05 -5.91 18.86
CA ASP A 196 -3.75 -6.36 19.37
C ASP A 196 -3.28 -7.69 18.77
N SER A 197 -4.05 -8.27 17.83
CA SER A 197 -3.74 -9.51 17.17
C SER A 197 -3.12 -9.27 15.79
N ILE A 198 -2.01 -9.98 15.52
CA ILE A 198 -1.32 -9.92 14.22
C ILE A 198 -1.07 -11.35 13.75
N THR A 199 -1.39 -11.62 12.49
CA THR A 199 -1.29 -12.96 11.91
C THR A 199 0.12 -13.55 12.00
N GLN A 200 0.19 -14.87 12.24
CA GLN A 200 1.45 -15.63 12.28
C GLN A 200 2.23 -15.60 10.96
N GLU A 201 1.56 -15.25 9.85
CA GLU A 201 2.22 -15.07 8.56
C GLU A 201 3.27 -13.97 8.58
N VAL A 202 3.15 -12.98 9.47
CA VAL A 202 4.14 -11.91 9.64
C VAL A 202 4.81 -11.88 11.02
N THR A 203 4.29 -12.55 12.05
CA THR A 203 4.96 -12.67 13.36
C THR A 203 5.90 -13.87 13.47
N ASN A 204 5.71 -14.91 12.65
CA ASN A 204 6.57 -16.10 12.65
C ASN A 204 7.11 -16.48 11.28
N HIS A 205 6.53 -15.94 10.20
CA HIS A 205 6.84 -16.35 8.83
C HIS A 205 7.19 -15.19 7.90
N LEU A 206 7.46 -13.98 8.43
CA LEU A 206 7.88 -12.85 7.60
C LEU A 206 9.20 -13.19 6.89
N PHE A 207 9.24 -13.01 5.57
CA PHE A 207 10.40 -13.36 4.73
C PHE A 207 10.95 -14.78 4.95
N LYS A 208 10.08 -15.74 5.33
CA LYS A 208 10.47 -17.14 5.53
C LYS A 208 11.09 -17.70 4.25
N LYS A 209 12.32 -18.20 4.38
CA LYS A 209 13.03 -18.91 3.31
C LYS A 209 12.35 -20.24 3.01
N GLU A 210 12.46 -20.69 1.76
CA GLU A 210 11.94 -22.00 1.37
C GLU A 210 12.61 -23.12 2.19
N GLY A 211 11.82 -24.08 2.66
CA GLY A 211 12.29 -25.17 3.54
C GLY A 211 12.54 -24.77 5.01
N ALA A 212 12.53 -23.48 5.36
CA ALA A 212 12.69 -23.05 6.75
C ALA A 212 11.39 -23.24 7.57
N ARG A 213 11.54 -23.56 8.86
CA ARG A 213 10.40 -23.72 9.79
C ARG A 213 9.80 -22.38 10.23
N PHE A 214 10.63 -21.34 10.35
CA PHE A 214 10.24 -20.00 10.78
C PHE A 214 10.98 -18.94 9.95
N GLY A 215 10.43 -17.73 9.95
CA GLY A 215 11.00 -16.51 9.37
C GLY A 215 11.26 -15.47 10.45
N MET A 216 11.08 -14.20 10.11
CA MET A 216 11.19 -13.07 11.02
C MET A 216 9.83 -12.75 11.68
N ASP A 217 9.90 -11.89 12.70
CA ASP A 217 8.74 -11.32 13.37
C ASP A 217 8.65 -9.81 13.11
N LEU A 218 7.61 -9.42 12.36
CA LEU A 218 7.34 -8.02 12.01
C LEU A 218 7.04 -7.15 13.23
N VAL A 219 6.39 -7.70 14.27
CA VAL A 219 6.00 -6.95 15.47
C VAL A 219 7.23 -6.67 16.32
N SER A 220 8.06 -7.69 16.54
CA SER A 220 9.37 -7.52 17.17
C SER A 220 10.24 -6.51 16.40
N PHE A 221 10.21 -6.55 15.07
CA PHE A 221 10.92 -5.57 14.23
C PHE A 221 10.35 -4.14 14.39
N ASN A 222 9.03 -3.97 14.48
CA ASN A 222 8.41 -2.66 14.72
C ASN A 222 8.85 -2.08 16.07
N MET A 223 8.84 -2.89 17.14
CA MET A 223 9.31 -2.44 18.46
C MET A 223 10.80 -2.05 18.43
N GLN A 224 11.63 -2.87 17.79
CA GLN A 224 13.06 -2.57 17.68
C GLN A 224 13.31 -1.31 16.84
N ARG A 225 12.54 -1.11 15.77
CA ARG A 225 12.60 0.09 14.92
C ARG A 225 12.15 1.35 15.67
N GLY A 226 11.11 1.25 16.51
CA GLY A 226 10.69 2.36 17.37
C GLY A 226 11.80 2.79 18.34
N ARG A 227 12.54 1.82 18.90
CA ARG A 227 13.72 2.10 19.76
C ARG A 227 14.86 2.75 18.98
N GLU A 228 15.16 2.25 17.79
CA GLU A 228 16.19 2.81 16.90
C GLU A 228 15.91 4.28 16.55
N PHE A 229 14.64 4.61 16.29
CA PHE A 229 14.20 5.97 15.98
C PHE A 229 13.99 6.85 17.22
N GLY A 230 14.23 6.32 18.43
CA GLY A 230 14.05 7.08 19.67
C GLY A 230 12.60 7.51 19.93
N VAL A 231 11.61 6.73 19.47
CA VAL A 231 10.20 7.04 19.63
C VAL A 231 9.85 7.11 21.13
N PRO A 232 9.25 8.21 21.61
CA PRO A 232 8.83 8.33 23.01
C PRO A 232 7.88 7.21 23.44
N GLY A 233 7.86 6.92 24.75
CA GLY A 233 6.97 5.93 25.33
C GLY A 233 5.49 6.28 25.18
N TYR A 234 4.63 5.28 25.35
CA TYR A 234 3.17 5.43 25.21
C TYR A 234 2.59 6.57 26.05
N MET A 235 3.00 6.71 27.32
CA MET A 235 2.49 7.77 28.20
C MET A 235 2.90 9.18 27.76
N GLU A 236 4.08 9.34 27.15
CA GLU A 236 4.50 10.63 26.58
C GLU A 236 3.64 11.01 25.38
N PHE A 237 3.28 10.06 24.52
CA PHE A 237 2.32 10.32 23.43
C PHE A 237 0.92 10.63 23.93
N ARG A 238 0.44 9.93 24.96
CA ARG A 238 -0.85 10.26 25.57
C ARG A 238 -0.87 11.70 26.07
N LYS A 239 0.17 12.10 26.82
CA LYS A 239 0.35 13.48 27.29
C LYS A 239 0.40 14.47 26.14
N PHE A 240 1.21 14.21 25.10
CA PHE A 240 1.31 15.05 23.91
C PHE A 240 -0.04 15.24 23.20
N CYS A 241 -0.85 14.17 23.11
CA CYS A 241 -2.18 14.21 22.52
C CYS A 241 -3.27 14.77 23.46
N GLY A 242 -2.92 15.24 24.66
CA GLY A 242 -3.86 15.76 25.66
C GLY A 242 -4.75 14.69 26.28
N LEU A 243 -4.32 13.42 26.27
CA LEU A 243 -5.01 12.30 26.89
C LEU A 243 -4.50 12.06 28.32
N PRO A 244 -5.34 11.51 29.22
CA PRO A 244 -4.91 11.17 30.58
C PRO A 244 -3.74 10.20 30.58
N THR A 245 -2.75 10.43 31.43
CA THR A 245 -1.62 9.50 31.68
C THR A 245 -1.92 8.63 32.90
N SER A 246 -1.19 7.52 33.03
CA SER A 246 -1.19 6.71 34.26
C SER A 246 0.24 6.31 34.62
N ASP A 247 0.52 6.24 35.91
CA ASP A 247 1.71 5.66 36.52
C ASP A 247 1.40 4.44 37.40
N SER A 248 0.12 4.05 37.50
CA SER A 248 -0.37 2.84 38.16
C SER A 248 -0.87 1.79 37.15
N PHE A 249 -1.02 0.56 37.64
CA PHE A 249 -1.60 -0.52 36.84
C PHE A 249 -3.13 -0.44 36.79
N GLU A 250 -3.74 -0.01 37.90
CA GLU A 250 -5.15 0.37 38.01
C GLU A 250 -5.48 1.62 37.19
#